data_AF-A0A7L5ACC7-F1
#
_entry.id   AF-A0A7L5ACC7-F1
#
_cell.length_a   1.000
_cell.length_b   1.000
_cell.length_c   1.000
_cell.angle_alpha   90.00
_cell.angle_beta   90.00
_cell.angle_gamma   90.00
#
_symmetry.space_group_name_H-M   'P 1'
#
loop_
_entity.id
_entity.type
_entity.pdbx_description
1 polymer ?
#
loop_
_entity_poly.entity_id
_entity_poly.type
_entity_poly.pdbx_seq_one_letter_code
_entity_poly.pdbx_strand_id
1 'polypeptide(L)'
;MSKLNNLSNRVVCFLNRVIRQSGLGLEFQVEIERRCDCGCGEDGLLVVFEGPDTDLLLANRSELLTALEHVTAAMLRLPASRRRVLSFDVGSLRAEREQRLYCEAAVAMNLVESTGRMYSFAPMVRRDRHILIHQLEDHGLHAESVGVGWHRHVVVYPSTGLAYGGVGSSPPAESSSGLSSGTSPSLGLT
;
A
#
# COMPACT_ATOMS: atom_id res chain seq x y z
N MET A 1 17.09 -0.33 -25.49
CA MET A 1 16.58 0.98 -25.95
C MET A 1 15.31 0.89 -26.80
N SER A 2 15.24 0.12 -27.90
CA SER A 2 14.06 0.12 -28.79
C SER A 2 12.74 -0.35 -28.16
N LYS A 3 12.77 -1.30 -27.22
CA LYS A 3 11.56 -1.84 -26.57
C LYS A 3 10.87 -0.84 -25.65
N LEU A 4 11.62 -0.09 -24.85
CA LEU A 4 11.07 0.92 -23.94
C LEU A 4 10.47 2.10 -24.71
N ASN A 5 11.14 2.54 -25.77
CA ASN A 5 10.61 3.60 -26.64
C ASN A 5 9.33 3.18 -27.35
N ASN A 6 9.18 1.89 -27.70
CA ASN A 6 7.93 1.38 -28.25
C ASN A 6 6.81 1.36 -27.19
N LEU A 7 7.13 0.95 -25.97
CA LEU A 7 6.18 0.95 -24.86
C LEU A 7 5.73 2.37 -24.50
N SER A 8 6.65 3.32 -24.37
CA SER A 8 6.32 4.72 -24.06
C SER A 8 5.39 5.32 -25.12
N ASN A 9 5.67 5.10 -26.42
CA ASN A 9 4.78 5.57 -27.49
C ASN A 9 3.36 4.98 -27.38
N ARG A 10 3.23 3.71 -27.01
CA ARG A 10 1.93 3.08 -26.81
C ARG A 10 1.19 3.68 -25.61
N VAL A 11 1.90 3.94 -24.50
CA VAL A 11 1.34 4.61 -23.33
C VAL A 11 0.87 6.01 -23.68
N VAL A 12 1.69 6.80 -24.37
CA VAL A 12 1.36 8.17 -24.81
C VAL A 12 0.10 8.17 -25.68
N CYS A 13 0.02 7.29 -26.69
CA CYS A 13 -1.17 7.19 -27.55
C CYS A 13 -2.43 6.79 -26.76
N PHE A 14 -2.29 5.88 -25.80
CA PHE A 14 -3.40 5.42 -24.99
C PHE A 14 -3.91 6.52 -24.04
N LEU A 15 -3.02 7.15 -23.28
CA LEU A 15 -3.37 8.18 -22.31
C LEU A 15 -3.96 9.40 -23.00
N ASN A 16 -3.41 9.83 -24.14
CA ASN A 16 -4.00 10.90 -24.94
C ASN A 16 -5.45 10.60 -25.35
N ARG A 17 -5.77 9.34 -25.68
CA ARG A 17 -7.13 8.94 -26.01
C ARG A 17 -8.05 8.97 -24.79
N VAL A 18 -7.59 8.44 -23.66
CA VAL A 18 -8.37 8.40 -22.41
C VAL A 18 -8.66 9.80 -21.89
N ILE A 19 -7.65 10.68 -21.84
CA ILE A 19 -7.80 12.06 -21.36
C ILE A 19 -8.78 12.82 -22.26
N ARG A 20 -8.62 12.75 -23.59
CA ARG A 20 -9.55 13.39 -24.54
C ARG A 20 -11.00 12.89 -24.41
N GLN A 21 -11.20 11.62 -24.11
CA GLN A 21 -12.55 11.04 -24.00
C GLN A 21 -13.20 11.24 -22.62
N SER A 22 -12.39 11.39 -21.57
CA SER A 22 -12.88 11.59 -20.19
C SER A 22 -13.28 13.02 -19.89
N GLY A 23 -12.79 13.99 -20.67
CA GLY A 23 -13.02 15.42 -20.40
C GLY A 23 -12.17 15.98 -19.25
N LEU A 24 -11.19 15.22 -18.76
CA LEU A 24 -10.26 15.67 -17.72
C LEU A 24 -9.22 16.62 -18.32
N GLY A 25 -9.03 17.78 -17.68
CA GLY A 25 -7.94 18.71 -17.92
C GLY A 25 -6.65 18.21 -17.29
N LEU A 26 -6.02 17.20 -17.92
CA LEU A 26 -4.77 16.61 -17.48
C LEU A 26 -3.72 16.66 -18.59
N GLU A 27 -2.51 17.01 -18.22
CA GLU A 27 -1.29 16.85 -18.99
C GLU A 27 -0.43 15.77 -18.36
N PHE A 28 0.47 15.16 -19.13
CA PHE A 28 1.36 14.14 -18.60
C PHE A 28 2.71 14.14 -19.30
N GLN A 29 3.74 13.78 -18.55
CA GLN A 29 5.10 13.59 -19.02
C GLN A 29 5.50 12.12 -18.76
N VAL A 30 6.27 11.54 -19.69
CA VAL A 30 6.73 10.14 -19.57
C VAL A 30 8.24 10.14 -19.46
N GLU A 31 8.72 9.62 -18.34
CA GLU A 31 10.12 9.49 -17.99
C GLU A 31 10.53 8.02 -17.93
N ILE A 32 11.79 7.75 -18.25
CA ILE A 32 12.37 6.41 -18.12
C ILE A 32 13.08 6.34 -16.78
N GLU A 33 12.53 5.57 -15.84
CA GLU A 33 13.10 5.34 -14.52
C GLU A 33 14.11 4.19 -14.61
N ARG A 34 15.41 4.49 -14.50
CA ARG A 34 16.44 3.44 -14.40
C ARG A 34 16.58 3.00 -12.95
N ARG A 35 16.37 1.71 -12.70
CA ARG A 35 16.36 1.15 -11.33
C ARG A 35 17.67 0.52 -10.87
N CYS A 36 18.55 0.09 -11.78
CA CYS A 36 19.92 -0.29 -11.43
C CYS A 36 20.88 0.10 -12.56
N ASP A 37 21.99 0.75 -12.19
CA ASP A 37 23.10 1.02 -13.11
C ASP A 37 23.86 -0.26 -13.50
N CYS A 38 23.71 -1.31 -12.70
CA CYS A 38 24.32 -2.62 -12.90
C CYS A 38 23.59 -3.50 -13.93
N GLY A 39 22.44 -3.07 -14.46
CA GLY A 39 21.67 -3.80 -15.47
C GLY A 39 20.89 -5.03 -14.96
N CYS A 40 20.88 -5.29 -13.64
CA CYS A 40 20.11 -6.41 -13.06
C CYS A 40 18.62 -6.08 -12.85
N GLY A 41 18.24 -4.80 -12.95
CA GLY A 41 16.86 -4.33 -12.85
C GLY A 41 16.23 -4.08 -14.22
N GLU A 42 14.91 -4.32 -14.34
CA GLU A 42 14.16 -3.86 -15.51
C GLU A 42 13.91 -2.35 -15.38
N ASP A 43 14.33 -1.58 -16.39
CA ASP A 43 13.98 -0.17 -16.52
C ASP A 43 12.46 0.02 -16.47
N GLY A 44 12.02 1.05 -15.76
CA GLY A 44 10.64 1.46 -15.62
C GLY A 44 10.25 2.64 -16.51
N LEU A 45 8.95 2.84 -16.63
CA LEU A 45 8.30 4.02 -17.19
C LEU A 45 7.54 4.71 -16.05
N LEU A 46 7.95 5.94 -15.76
CA LEU A 46 7.24 6.84 -14.87
C LEU A 46 6.38 7.79 -15.72
N VAL A 47 5.11 7.91 -15.37
CA VAL A 47 4.18 8.87 -15.97
C VAL A 47 3.81 9.87 -14.90
N VAL A 48 4.20 11.13 -15.08
CA VAL A 48 3.89 12.22 -14.16
C VAL A 48 2.74 13.03 -14.74
N PHE A 49 1.66 13.18 -13.99
CA PHE A 49 0.50 13.96 -14.39
C PHE A 49 0.53 15.36 -13.77
N GLU A 50 0.11 16.34 -14.55
CA GLU A 50 0.01 17.75 -14.19
C GLU A 50 -1.32 18.32 -14.72
N GLY A 51 -1.75 19.48 -14.20
CA GLY A 51 -2.95 20.16 -14.69
C GLY A 51 -4.04 20.39 -13.63
N PRO A 52 -5.14 21.06 -14.00
CA PRO A 52 -6.19 21.50 -13.08
C PRO A 52 -6.96 20.35 -12.40
N ASP A 53 -7.07 19.19 -13.05
CA ASP A 53 -7.86 18.06 -12.53
C ASP A 53 -7.02 17.02 -11.77
N THR A 54 -5.79 17.36 -11.39
CA THR A 54 -4.88 16.45 -10.65
C THR A 54 -5.43 16.05 -9.29
N ASP A 55 -6.21 16.90 -8.63
CA ASP A 55 -6.88 16.59 -7.36
C ASP A 55 -7.84 15.39 -7.48
N LEU A 56 -8.47 15.21 -8.65
CA LEU A 56 -9.34 14.06 -8.90
C LEU A 56 -8.53 12.75 -8.97
N LEU A 57 -7.30 12.79 -9.47
CA LEU A 57 -6.40 11.63 -9.49
C LEU A 57 -5.98 11.23 -8.06
N LEU A 58 -5.84 12.20 -7.16
CA LEU A 58 -5.42 12.01 -5.78
C LEU A 58 -6.57 11.64 -4.83
N ALA A 59 -7.80 11.96 -5.20
CA ALA A 59 -8.99 11.65 -4.42
C ALA A 59 -9.12 10.14 -4.10
N ASN A 60 -9.86 9.83 -3.02
CA ASN A 60 -10.15 8.47 -2.58
C ASN A 60 -8.90 7.58 -2.46
N ARG A 61 -7.83 8.08 -1.84
CA ARG A 61 -6.55 7.35 -1.68
C ARG A 61 -5.94 6.97 -3.03
N SER A 62 -5.96 7.90 -3.98
CA SER A 62 -5.44 7.74 -5.34
C SER A 62 -5.99 6.52 -6.09
N GLU A 63 -7.27 6.18 -5.86
CA GLU A 63 -7.94 5.07 -6.51
C GLU A 63 -8.02 5.27 -8.03
N LEU A 64 -8.33 6.49 -8.48
CA LEU A 64 -8.38 6.82 -9.91
C LEU A 64 -6.99 6.68 -10.56
N LEU A 65 -5.95 7.23 -9.94
CA LEU A 65 -4.57 7.10 -10.41
C LEU A 65 -4.15 5.63 -10.50
N THR A 66 -4.48 4.84 -9.47
CA THR A 66 -4.17 3.41 -9.40
C THR A 66 -4.95 2.61 -10.46
N ALA A 67 -6.21 2.95 -10.70
CA ALA A 67 -7.04 2.32 -11.73
C ALA A 67 -6.51 2.62 -13.14
N LEU A 68 -6.13 3.87 -13.41
CA LEU A 68 -5.52 4.25 -14.69
C LEU A 68 -4.19 3.53 -14.93
N GLU A 69 -3.34 3.42 -13.92
CA GLU A 69 -2.11 2.62 -13.99
C GLU A 69 -2.43 1.15 -14.31
N HIS A 70 -3.43 0.58 -13.63
CA HIS A 70 -3.84 -0.81 -13.82
C HIS A 70 -4.36 -1.09 -15.23
N VAL A 71 -5.25 -0.24 -15.74
CA VAL A 71 -5.82 -0.35 -17.09
C VAL A 71 -4.71 -0.17 -18.14
N THR A 72 -3.78 0.78 -17.93
CA THR A 72 -2.66 1.00 -18.84
C THR A 72 -1.72 -0.21 -18.86
N ALA A 73 -1.40 -0.79 -17.69
CA ALA A 73 -0.61 -2.01 -17.60
C ALA A 73 -1.30 -3.20 -18.30
N ALA A 74 -2.63 -3.30 -18.18
CA ALA A 74 -3.43 -4.31 -18.88
C ALA A 74 -3.40 -4.10 -20.41
N MET A 75 -3.52 -2.86 -20.88
CA MET A 75 -3.41 -2.49 -22.31
C MET A 75 -2.06 -2.89 -22.89
N LEU A 76 -0.98 -2.70 -22.12
CA LEU A 76 0.37 -3.12 -22.51
C LEU A 76 0.57 -4.65 -22.46
N ARG A 77 -0.41 -5.41 -21.93
CA ARG A 77 -0.33 -6.86 -21.68
C ARG A 77 0.87 -7.22 -20.80
N LEU A 78 1.19 -6.38 -19.82
CA LEU A 78 2.28 -6.66 -18.88
C LEU A 78 1.88 -7.84 -17.98
N PRO A 79 2.73 -8.89 -17.86
CA PRO A 79 2.50 -9.94 -16.89
C PRO A 79 2.53 -9.35 -15.47
N ALA A 80 1.85 -10.00 -14.51
CA ALA A 80 1.74 -9.51 -13.15
C ALA A 80 3.11 -9.20 -12.50
N SER A 81 4.14 -9.98 -12.84
CA SER A 81 5.53 -9.78 -12.40
C SER A 81 6.16 -8.48 -12.91
N ARG A 82 5.74 -8.00 -14.09
CA ARG A 82 6.27 -6.78 -14.73
C ARG A 82 5.36 -5.56 -14.59
N ARG A 83 4.26 -5.65 -13.83
CA ARG A 83 3.41 -4.47 -13.60
C ARG A 83 4.15 -3.33 -12.89
N ARG A 84 5.22 -3.64 -12.14
CA ARG A 84 6.10 -2.65 -11.52
C ARG A 84 6.93 -1.84 -12.53
N VAL A 85 6.95 -2.22 -13.81
CA VAL A 85 7.62 -1.47 -14.88
C VAL A 85 6.86 -0.17 -15.19
N LEU A 86 5.55 -0.11 -14.96
CA LEU A 86 4.76 1.09 -15.20
C LEU A 86 4.33 1.73 -13.88
N SER A 87 4.45 3.04 -13.82
CA SER A 87 4.40 3.81 -12.57
C SER A 87 3.74 5.16 -12.86
N PHE A 88 2.61 5.47 -12.22
CA PHE A 88 1.90 6.75 -12.38
C PHE A 88 2.04 7.62 -11.12
N ASP A 89 2.32 8.90 -11.28
CA ASP A 89 2.50 9.83 -10.17
C ASP A 89 1.91 11.23 -10.46
N VAL A 90 1.62 11.97 -9.39
CA VAL A 90 1.13 13.35 -9.42
C VAL A 90 1.93 14.11 -8.36
N GLY A 91 2.68 15.14 -8.73
CA GLY A 91 3.33 16.06 -7.77
C GLY A 91 4.19 15.39 -6.69
N SER A 92 5.15 14.52 -7.07
CA SER A 92 6.04 13.80 -6.14
C SER A 92 5.34 13.04 -4.99
N LEU A 93 4.06 12.73 -5.14
CA LEU A 93 3.25 12.07 -4.10
C LEU A 93 3.91 10.77 -3.62
N ARG A 94 4.51 9.98 -4.51
CA ARG A 94 5.17 8.73 -4.12
C ARG A 94 6.34 8.95 -3.19
N ALA A 95 7.21 9.91 -3.54
CA ALA A 95 8.38 10.24 -2.73
C ALA A 95 7.96 10.79 -1.36
N GLU A 96 6.96 11.67 -1.32
CA GLU A 96 6.42 12.19 -0.07
C GLU A 96 5.76 11.10 0.78
N ARG A 97 5.02 10.20 0.15
CA ARG A 97 4.38 9.05 0.80
C ARG A 97 5.42 8.12 1.41
N GLU A 98 6.45 7.80 0.66
CA GLU A 98 7.54 6.93 1.09
C GLU A 98 8.32 7.57 2.24
N GLN A 99 8.67 8.85 2.12
CA GLN A 99 9.30 9.60 3.20
C GLN A 99 8.45 9.61 4.47
N ARG A 100 7.14 9.82 4.34
CA ARG A 100 6.20 9.75 5.46
C ARG A 100 6.22 8.36 6.11
N LEU A 101 6.17 7.29 5.33
CA LEU A 101 6.24 5.92 5.85
C LEU A 101 7.57 5.65 6.57
N TYR A 102 8.68 6.20 6.08
CA TYR A 102 9.97 6.11 6.78
C TYR A 102 9.97 6.85 8.11
N CYS A 103 9.38 8.04 8.18
CA CYS A 103 9.19 8.74 9.45
C CYS A 103 8.30 7.96 10.42
N GLU A 104 7.19 7.40 9.94
CA GLU A 104 6.28 6.56 10.75
C GLU A 104 6.98 5.29 11.25
N ALA A 105 7.79 4.64 10.40
CA ALA A 105 8.61 3.50 10.78
C ALA A 105 9.59 3.89 11.89
N ALA A 106 10.35 4.98 11.72
CA ALA A 106 11.31 5.44 12.72
C ALA A 106 10.67 5.69 14.09
N VAL A 107 9.48 6.29 14.11
CA VAL A 107 8.72 6.48 15.36
C VAL A 107 8.30 5.14 15.96
N ALA A 108 7.79 4.21 15.15
CA ALA A 108 7.39 2.88 15.61
C ALA A 108 8.57 2.09 16.19
N MET A 109 9.76 2.15 15.57
CA MET A 109 10.97 1.49 16.08
C MET A 109 11.32 2.00 17.47
N ASN A 110 11.39 3.32 17.65
CA ASN A 110 11.66 3.94 18.95
C ASN A 110 10.62 3.55 20.01
N LEU A 111 9.34 3.47 19.64
CA LEU A 111 8.26 3.07 20.55
C LEU A 111 8.39 1.60 20.97
N VAL A 112 8.66 0.69 20.03
CA VAL A 112 8.80 -0.74 20.31
C VAL A 112 10.03 -1.01 21.18
N GLU A 113 11.15 -0.34 20.91
CA GLU A 113 12.38 -0.47 21.71
C GLU A 113 12.21 0.09 23.13
N SER A 114 11.60 1.28 23.26
CA SER A 114 11.44 1.92 24.57
C SER A 114 10.37 1.27 25.45
N THR A 115 9.27 0.82 24.85
CA THR A 115 8.15 0.23 25.61
C THR A 115 8.26 -1.29 25.76
N GLY A 116 9.01 -1.96 24.89
CA GLY A 116 9.06 -3.43 24.81
C GLY A 116 7.72 -4.06 24.41
N ARG A 117 6.80 -3.29 23.80
CA ARG A 117 5.48 -3.74 23.36
C ARG A 117 5.38 -3.71 21.84
N MET A 118 4.52 -4.57 21.29
CA MET A 118 4.22 -4.56 19.86
C MET A 118 3.52 -3.25 19.46
N TYR A 119 3.83 -2.77 18.25
CA TYR A 119 3.19 -1.60 17.65
C TYR A 119 2.40 -2.01 16.41
N SER A 120 1.14 -1.57 16.34
CA SER A 120 0.25 -1.85 15.20
C SER A 120 -0.01 -0.55 14.41
N PHE A 121 0.31 -0.57 13.12
CA PHE A 121 0.01 0.56 12.23
C PHE A 121 -1.48 0.60 11.85
N ALA A 122 -1.93 1.74 11.35
CA ALA A 122 -3.25 1.85 10.72
C ALA A 122 -3.34 0.96 9.45
N PRO A 123 -4.55 0.49 9.07
CA PRO A 123 -4.73 -0.25 7.81
C PRO A 123 -4.27 0.55 6.59
N MET A 124 -3.53 -0.12 5.70
CA MET A 124 -2.90 0.51 4.54
C MET A 124 -2.80 -0.44 3.35
N VAL A 125 -2.52 0.11 2.17
CA VAL A 125 -2.43 -0.65 0.91
C VAL A 125 -1.20 -1.57 0.89
N ARG A 126 -1.24 -2.62 0.06
CA ARG A 126 -0.17 -3.64 -0.02
C ARG A 126 1.22 -3.03 -0.27
N ARG A 127 1.32 -1.95 -1.05
CA ARG A 127 2.59 -1.27 -1.35
C ARG A 127 3.17 -0.64 -0.10
N ASP A 128 2.41 0.20 0.60
CA ASP A 128 2.80 0.86 1.85
C ASP A 128 3.26 -0.17 2.90
N ARG A 129 2.54 -1.30 3.04
CA ARG A 129 2.95 -2.39 3.94
C ARG A 129 4.30 -2.99 3.59
N HIS A 130 4.57 -3.18 2.29
CA HIS A 130 5.85 -3.73 1.84
C HIS A 130 7.00 -2.77 2.11
N ILE A 131 6.78 -1.45 1.94
CA ILE A 131 7.78 -0.43 2.26
C ILE A 131 8.10 -0.46 3.76
N LEU A 132 7.07 -0.46 4.62
CA LEU A 132 7.27 -0.53 6.07
C LEU A 132 7.97 -1.82 6.52
N ILE A 133 7.50 -2.99 6.06
CA ILE A 133 8.10 -4.27 6.45
C ILE A 133 9.57 -4.30 6.05
N HIS A 134 9.87 -3.92 4.79
CA HIS A 134 11.25 -3.90 4.32
C HIS A 134 12.13 -2.96 5.16
N GLN A 135 11.65 -1.74 5.43
CA GLN A 135 12.37 -0.79 6.26
C GLN A 135 12.63 -1.33 7.67
N LEU A 136 11.62 -1.95 8.30
CA LEU A 136 11.74 -2.48 9.67
C LEU A 136 12.69 -3.68 9.74
N GLU A 137 12.61 -4.57 8.76
CA GLU A 137 13.51 -5.72 8.63
C GLU A 137 14.97 -5.28 8.40
N ASP A 138 15.19 -4.23 7.62
CA ASP A 138 16.53 -3.64 7.40
C ASP A 138 17.15 -3.10 8.71
N HIS A 139 16.31 -2.69 9.68
CA HIS A 139 16.74 -2.30 11.03
C HIS A 139 16.75 -3.48 12.03
N GLY A 140 16.54 -4.71 11.57
CA GLY A 140 16.60 -5.92 12.39
C GLY A 140 15.38 -6.18 13.27
N LEU A 141 14.26 -5.49 13.01
CA LEU A 141 12.99 -5.74 13.69
C LEU A 141 12.13 -6.73 12.90
N HIS A 142 11.39 -7.58 13.62
CA HIS A 142 10.43 -8.48 12.99
C HIS A 142 9.10 -7.75 12.76
N ALA A 143 8.58 -7.82 11.53
CA ALA A 143 7.33 -7.18 11.15
C ALA A 143 6.46 -8.11 10.31
N GLU A 144 5.14 -8.11 10.57
CA GLU A 144 4.20 -8.97 9.87
C GLU A 144 2.98 -8.21 9.38
N SER A 145 2.45 -8.62 8.22
CA SER A 145 1.20 -8.08 7.71
C SER A 145 0.00 -8.90 8.19
N VAL A 146 -0.71 -8.39 9.19
CA VAL A 146 -1.87 -9.01 9.84
C VAL A 146 -3.19 -8.44 9.32
N GLY A 147 -4.25 -9.26 9.31
CA GLY A 147 -5.60 -8.86 8.90
C GLY A 147 -5.96 -9.22 7.45
N VAL A 148 -7.20 -8.92 7.05
CA VAL A 148 -7.76 -9.30 5.74
C VAL A 148 -8.36 -8.09 5.02
N GLY A 149 -8.20 -8.05 3.70
CA GLY A 149 -8.76 -7.01 2.84
C GLY A 149 -8.32 -5.60 3.25
N TRP A 150 -9.31 -4.75 3.51
CA TRP A 150 -9.14 -3.34 3.87
C TRP A 150 -8.61 -3.11 5.30
N HIS A 151 -8.77 -4.09 6.19
CA HIS A 151 -8.30 -4.01 7.58
C HIS A 151 -6.86 -4.52 7.75
N ARG A 152 -6.21 -4.89 6.65
CA ARG A 152 -4.88 -5.48 6.70
C ARG A 152 -3.81 -4.40 6.92
N HIS A 153 -3.04 -4.57 7.98
CA HIS A 153 -2.05 -3.61 8.50
C HIS A 153 -0.71 -4.30 8.76
N VAL A 154 0.25 -3.56 9.31
CA VAL A 154 1.57 -4.08 9.73
C VAL A 154 1.65 -4.05 11.25
N VAL A 155 2.20 -5.10 11.84
CA VAL A 155 2.52 -5.20 13.27
C VAL A 155 4.02 -5.40 13.42
N VAL A 156 4.64 -4.65 14.31
CA VAL A 156 6.09 -4.74 14.62
C VAL A 156 6.26 -5.32 16.02
N TYR A 157 7.18 -6.27 16.15
CA TYR A 157 7.46 -6.96 17.39
C TYR A 157 8.83 -6.53 17.97
N PRO A 158 8.95 -6.45 19.31
CA PRO A 158 10.22 -6.15 19.96
C PRO A 158 11.24 -7.29 19.83
N SER A 159 12.52 -6.95 19.67
CA SER A 159 13.61 -7.92 19.49
C SER A 159 14.01 -8.69 20.77
N THR A 160 13.47 -8.31 21.94
CA THR A 160 13.88 -8.84 23.24
C THR A 160 13.45 -10.29 23.43
N GLY A 161 14.33 -11.23 23.08
CA GLY A 161 14.71 -12.47 23.80
C GLY A 161 13.66 -13.52 24.17
N LEU A 162 12.37 -13.20 24.16
CA LEU A 162 11.30 -14.18 24.26
C LEU A 162 11.04 -14.62 22.83
N ALA A 163 11.68 -15.74 22.48
CA ALA A 163 11.35 -16.52 21.31
C ALA A 163 9.83 -16.54 21.14
N TYR A 164 9.32 -15.79 20.16
CA TYR A 164 8.06 -16.12 19.53
C TYR A 164 8.32 -17.40 18.73
N GLY A 165 8.40 -18.51 19.46
CA GLY A 165 8.32 -19.84 18.89
C GLY A 165 7.01 -19.90 18.12
N GLY A 166 7.09 -20.32 16.86
CA GLY A 166 5.95 -20.40 15.96
C GLY A 166 4.76 -21.07 16.64
N VAL A 167 3.74 -20.29 16.97
CA VAL A 167 2.41 -20.77 17.27
C VAL A 167 1.47 -19.77 16.64
N GLY A 168 0.68 -20.24 15.67
CA GLY A 168 -0.33 -19.43 15.00
C GLY A 168 -1.24 -18.75 16.03
N SER A 169 -1.10 -17.44 16.17
CA SER A 169 -2.01 -16.63 16.96
C SER A 169 -3.17 -16.22 16.06
N SER A 170 -4.25 -17.00 16.16
CA SER A 170 -5.58 -16.45 15.88
C SER A 170 -5.81 -15.26 16.82
N PRO A 171 -6.49 -14.19 16.37
CA PRO A 171 -6.79 -13.05 17.24
C PRO A 171 -7.64 -13.51 18.44
N PRO A 172 -7.53 -12.85 19.60
CA PRO A 172 -8.32 -13.22 20.78
C PRO A 172 -9.80 -13.07 20.44
N ALA A 173 -10.54 -14.17 20.59
CA ALA A 173 -11.99 -14.16 20.55
C ALA A 173 -12.50 -13.22 21.64
N GLU A 174 -13.29 -12.23 21.23
CA GLU A 174 -14.00 -11.35 22.15
C GLU A 174 -14.84 -12.20 23.12
N SER A 175 -14.65 -11.94 24.40
CA SER A 175 -15.40 -12.58 25.48
C SER A 175 -16.83 -12.05 25.49
N SER A 176 -17.74 -12.80 24.87
CA SER A 176 -19.17 -12.68 25.17
C SER A 176 -19.40 -13.25 26.58
N SER A 177 -19.33 -12.35 27.55
CA SER A 177 -19.72 -12.60 28.93
C SER A 177 -21.22 -12.89 29.01
N GLY A 178 -21.55 -13.83 29.88
CA GLY A 178 -22.80 -14.56 29.89
C GLY A 178 -24.06 -13.74 30.15
N LEU A 179 -25.09 -14.02 29.37
CA LEU A 179 -26.48 -13.88 29.79
C LEU A 179 -26.81 -15.07 30.70
N SER A 180 -26.66 -14.85 32.01
CA SER A 180 -27.19 -15.75 33.02
C SER A 180 -28.71 -15.59 33.11
N SER A 181 -29.36 -16.75 33.12
CA SER A 181 -30.79 -16.96 33.30
C SER A 181 -31.30 -16.37 34.62
N GLY A 182 -32.17 -15.36 34.54
CA GLY A 182 -32.98 -14.87 35.65
C GLY A 182 -34.42 -15.36 35.51
N THR A 183 -34.73 -16.46 36.17
CA THR A 183 -36.08 -16.99 36.41
C THR A 183 -36.93 -15.95 37.13
N SER A 184 -38.03 -15.50 36.53
CA SER A 184 -39.06 -14.72 37.23
C SER A 184 -40.15 -15.65 37.78
N PRO A 185 -40.58 -15.48 39.04
CA PRO A 185 -41.62 -16.31 39.64
C PRO A 185 -43.03 -15.83 39.25
N SER A 186 -43.94 -16.80 39.22
CA SER A 186 -45.38 -16.69 39.00
C SER A 186 -46.07 -15.72 39.96
N LEU A 187 -46.88 -14.79 39.42
CA LEU A 187 -47.93 -14.12 40.17
C LEU A 187 -49.26 -14.85 39.94
N GLY A 188 -49.75 -15.51 40.98
CA GLY A 188 -51.11 -16.01 41.08
C GLY A 188 -52.08 -14.87 41.41
N LEU A 189 -53.31 -15.03 40.91
CA LEU A 189 -54.47 -14.19 41.17
C LEU A 189 -54.79 -14.05 42.66
N THR A 190 -55.29 -12.87 43.02
CA THR A 190 -56.58 -12.68 43.70
C THR A 190 -57.22 -11.41 43.18
#